data_AF-M7NVS7-F1
#
_entry.id   AF-M7NVS7-F1
#
_cell.length_a   1.000
_cell.length_b   1.000
_cell.length_c   1.000
_cell.angle_alpha   90.00
_cell.angle_beta   90.00
_cell.angle_gamma   90.00
#
_symmetry.space_group_name_H-M   'P 1'
#
loop_
_entity.id
_entity.type
_entity.pdbx_description
1 polymer ?
#
loop_
_entity_poly.entity_id
_entity_poly.type
_entity_poly.pdbx_seq_one_letter_code
_entity_poly.pdbx_strand_id
1 'polypeptide(L)'
;MSRVDIDPLLKKLQIALKTKWTQYQIIVTDFISGKMNREEFDQQINLILEKKYFRLHNEILLTIYTNAMCDPPEKSCIFGWTKKSKEYQRIRVNDQRKELKSEIMSLHYRDRLRIKSIKKAKMDSLGRSLISSNTLFESRIAKLPKMPLCKDKIFTDYASDIQRGYHVPLSCDSMEIPDIDSLRERSLAIALESGLIGGLKEGVPEIILAGLEYHLKNVLAIVIAKVRFQNFRRSTHTENLNNFILFNPNKPKRKQEIKKYSSLTIQELGLAFQLAPFSLVETPPPITRIWATTLTNNATYQDNKVEETILNVIKENPRCKKRFELALVLDELLAGV
;
A
#
# COMPACT_ATOMS: atom_id res chain seq x y z
N MET A 1 6.64 -64.59 15.94
CA MET A 1 5.22 -64.93 15.68
C MET A 1 4.85 -64.35 14.34
N SER A 2 4.24 -65.12 13.44
CA SER A 2 3.73 -64.59 12.18
C SER A 2 2.48 -63.75 12.44
N ARG A 3 2.41 -62.59 11.77
CA ARG A 3 1.22 -61.72 11.82
C ARG A 3 0.01 -62.45 11.26
N VAL A 4 -1.15 -62.28 11.88
CA VAL A 4 -2.41 -62.89 11.43
C VAL A 4 -3.20 -61.89 10.58
N ASP A 5 -3.71 -62.33 9.43
CA ASP A 5 -4.52 -61.50 8.54
C ASP A 5 -5.91 -61.25 9.12
N ILE A 6 -6.21 -59.98 9.41
CA ILE A 6 -7.49 -59.55 10.01
C ILE A 6 -8.60 -59.40 8.94
N ASP A 7 -8.22 -59.20 7.68
CA ASP A 7 -9.12 -58.95 6.55
C ASP A 7 -10.24 -59.97 6.35
N PRO A 8 -10.02 -61.30 6.42
CA PRO A 8 -11.10 -62.28 6.25
C PRO A 8 -12.13 -62.22 7.39
N LEU A 9 -11.69 -61.91 8.62
CA LEU A 9 -12.57 -61.82 9.79
C LEU A 9 -13.45 -60.56 9.72
N LEU A 10 -12.85 -59.42 9.35
CA LEU A 10 -13.60 -58.16 9.18
C LEU A 10 -14.64 -58.27 8.06
N LYS A 11 -14.32 -58.93 6.94
CA LYS A 11 -15.28 -59.14 5.85
C LYS A 11 -16.48 -59.99 6.30
N LYS A 12 -16.25 -61.05 7.07
CA LYS A 12 -17.33 -61.88 7.64
C LYS A 12 -18.26 -61.05 8.55
N LEU A 13 -17.68 -60.20 9.40
CA LEU A 13 -18.46 -59.34 10.29
C LEU A 13 -19.18 -58.20 9.54
N GLN A 14 -18.56 -57.65 8.50
CA GLN A 14 -19.17 -56.62 7.66
C GLN A 14 -20.40 -57.14 6.90
N ILE A 15 -20.30 -58.35 6.33
CA ILE A 15 -21.44 -59.01 5.65
C ILE A 15 -22.59 -59.26 6.63
N ALA A 16 -22.27 -59.58 7.88
CA ALA A 16 -23.24 -59.82 8.95
C ALA A 16 -23.94 -58.55 9.43
N LEU A 17 -23.21 -57.45 9.64
CA LEU A 17 -23.75 -56.22 10.24
C LEU A 17 -24.35 -55.24 9.22
N LYS A 18 -23.97 -55.31 7.94
CA LYS A 18 -24.41 -54.46 6.81
C LYS A 18 -24.57 -52.98 7.19
N THR A 19 -25.77 -52.57 7.60
CA THR A 19 -26.15 -51.19 7.96
C THR A 19 -25.55 -50.71 9.27
N LYS A 20 -25.36 -51.59 10.26
CA LYS A 20 -24.80 -51.24 11.58
C LYS A 20 -23.26 -51.27 11.62
N TRP A 21 -22.62 -51.58 10.49
CA TRP A 21 -21.16 -51.72 10.40
C TRP A 21 -20.41 -50.45 10.76
N THR A 22 -20.87 -49.30 10.27
CA THR A 22 -20.24 -47.99 10.54
C THR A 22 -20.32 -47.61 12.01
N GLN A 23 -21.45 -47.90 12.66
CA GLN A 23 -21.64 -47.66 14.10
C GLN A 23 -20.71 -48.56 14.93
N TYR A 24 -20.65 -49.85 14.60
CA TYR A 24 -19.72 -50.79 15.22
C TYR A 24 -18.26 -50.32 15.10
N GLN A 25 -17.85 -49.85 13.92
CA GLN A 25 -16.50 -49.33 13.70
C GLN A 25 -16.18 -48.13 14.61
N ILE A 26 -17.09 -47.18 14.74
CA ILE A 26 -16.90 -45.99 15.58
C ILE A 26 -16.74 -46.42 17.04
N ILE A 27 -17.62 -47.27 17.55
CA ILE A 27 -17.64 -47.73 18.95
C ILE A 27 -16.36 -48.49 19.30
N VAL A 28 -15.93 -49.42 18.46
CA VAL A 28 -14.67 -50.16 18.69
C VAL A 28 -13.46 -49.23 18.60
N THR A 29 -13.45 -48.26 17.68
CA THR A 29 -12.34 -47.31 17.56
C THR A 29 -12.27 -46.37 18.74
N ASP A 30 -13.40 -45.86 19.22
CA ASP A 30 -13.47 -44.96 20.37
C ASP A 30 -13.09 -45.68 21.67
N PHE A 31 -13.43 -46.97 21.81
CA PHE A 31 -12.95 -47.81 22.92
C PHE A 31 -11.43 -48.04 22.86
N ILE A 32 -10.88 -48.45 21.71
CA ILE A 32 -9.43 -48.68 21.56
C ILE A 32 -8.64 -47.36 21.72
N SER A 33 -9.22 -46.23 21.31
CA SER A 33 -8.61 -44.90 21.47
C SER A 33 -8.74 -44.33 22.89
N GLY A 34 -9.45 -45.03 23.79
CA GLY A 34 -9.62 -44.62 25.19
C GLY A 34 -10.63 -43.50 25.43
N LYS A 35 -11.52 -43.21 24.47
CA LYS A 35 -12.56 -42.17 24.60
C LYS A 35 -13.83 -42.64 25.31
N MET A 36 -13.99 -43.96 25.49
CA MET A 36 -15.19 -44.56 26.06
C MET A 36 -14.82 -45.55 27.17
N ASN A 37 -15.60 -45.56 28.24
CA ASN A 37 -15.37 -46.47 29.36
C ASN A 37 -15.86 -47.90 29.04
N ARG A 38 -15.40 -48.91 29.79
CA ARG A 38 -15.79 -50.32 29.59
C ARG A 38 -17.30 -50.53 29.73
N GLU A 39 -17.93 -49.90 30.72
CA GLU A 39 -19.37 -50.02 30.95
C GLU A 39 -20.20 -49.45 29.80
N GLU A 40 -19.78 -48.30 29.26
CA GLU A 40 -20.41 -47.65 28.11
C GLU A 40 -20.22 -48.48 26.84
N PHE A 41 -19.03 -49.05 26.65
CA PHE A 41 -18.73 -49.96 25.55
C PHE A 41 -19.63 -51.19 25.58
N ASP A 42 -19.75 -51.84 26.73
CA ASP A 42 -20.59 -53.04 26.88
C ASP A 42 -22.07 -52.71 26.58
N GLN A 43 -22.57 -51.56 27.02
CA GLN A 43 -23.93 -51.12 26.71
C GLN A 43 -24.12 -50.89 25.20
N GLN A 44 -23.21 -50.16 24.54
CA GLN A 44 -23.34 -49.82 23.13
C GLN A 44 -23.11 -51.00 22.19
N ILE A 45 -22.16 -51.89 22.52
CA ILE A 45 -21.88 -53.12 21.76
C ILE A 45 -23.08 -54.05 21.80
N ASN A 46 -23.69 -54.24 22.98
CA ASN A 46 -24.84 -55.13 23.14
C ASN A 46 -26.08 -54.68 22.36
N LEU A 47 -26.22 -53.39 22.03
CA LEU A 47 -27.30 -52.86 21.19
C LEU A 47 -27.11 -53.15 19.69
N ILE A 48 -25.85 -53.29 19.26
CA ILE A 48 -25.50 -53.43 17.85
C ILE A 48 -25.21 -54.88 17.47
N LEU A 49 -24.54 -55.62 18.37
CA LEU A 49 -24.02 -56.95 18.12
C LEU A 49 -24.95 -58.01 18.69
N GLU A 50 -25.47 -58.88 17.82
CA GLU A 50 -26.24 -60.05 18.26
C GLU A 50 -25.33 -61.12 18.90
N LYS A 51 -25.90 -61.90 19.83
CA LYS A 51 -25.18 -62.96 20.59
C LYS A 51 -24.38 -63.93 19.70
N LYS A 52 -24.85 -64.17 18.47
CA LYS A 52 -24.21 -65.05 17.48
C LYS A 52 -22.87 -64.54 16.95
N TYR A 53 -22.60 -63.23 17.06
CA TYR A 53 -21.40 -62.59 16.52
C TYR A 53 -20.36 -62.20 17.59
N PHE A 54 -20.62 -62.46 18.88
CA PHE A 54 -19.65 -62.17 19.94
C PHE A 54 -18.34 -62.94 19.78
N ARG A 55 -18.40 -64.19 19.31
CA ARG A 55 -17.18 -64.97 19.04
C ARG A 55 -16.29 -64.30 17.99
N LEU A 56 -16.89 -63.81 16.90
CA LEU A 56 -16.16 -63.12 15.83
C LEU A 56 -15.60 -61.76 16.29
N HIS A 57 -16.35 -61.03 17.10
CA HIS A 57 -15.88 -59.78 17.71
C HIS A 57 -14.66 -60.01 18.61
N ASN A 58 -14.74 -60.99 19.50
CA ASN A 58 -13.65 -61.34 20.41
C ASN A 58 -12.42 -61.82 19.64
N GLU A 59 -12.62 -62.63 18.59
CA GLU A 59 -11.54 -63.09 17.71
C GLU A 59 -10.85 -61.92 17.00
N ILE A 60 -11.61 -60.92 16.52
CA ILE A 60 -11.05 -59.70 15.91
C ILE A 60 -10.23 -58.90 16.93
N LEU A 61 -10.76 -58.65 18.14
CA LEU A 61 -10.05 -57.90 19.18
C LEU A 61 -8.76 -58.60 19.60
N LEU A 62 -8.81 -59.93 19.77
CA LEU A 62 -7.64 -60.73 20.09
C LEU A 62 -6.60 -60.66 18.96
N THR A 63 -7.04 -60.73 17.70
CA THR A 63 -6.13 -60.63 16.55
C THR A 63 -5.47 -59.25 16.45
N ILE A 64 -6.22 -58.18 16.75
CA ILE A 64 -5.66 -56.82 16.83
C ILE A 64 -4.63 -56.73 17.94
N TYR A 65 -4.93 -57.27 19.13
CA TYR A 65 -4.03 -57.29 20.26
C TYR A 65 -2.73 -58.08 19.96
N THR A 66 -2.84 -59.28 19.39
CA THR A 66 -1.66 -60.08 19.03
C THR A 66 -0.80 -59.40 17.95
N ASN A 67 -1.44 -58.71 17.00
CA ASN A 67 -0.74 -57.99 15.95
C ASN A 67 -0.08 -56.69 16.44
N ALA A 68 -0.58 -56.09 17.53
CA ALA A 68 0.03 -54.92 18.17
C ALA A 68 1.36 -55.28 18.86
N MET A 69 1.55 -56.55 19.23
CA MET A 69 2.79 -57.05 19.85
C MET A 69 3.86 -57.47 18.81
N CYS A 70 3.55 -57.41 17.51
CA CYS A 70 4.48 -57.76 16.43
C CYS A 70 5.04 -56.50 15.75
N ASP A 71 6.22 -56.60 15.16
CA ASP A 71 6.88 -55.51 14.44
C ASP A 71 6.01 -54.95 13.28
N PRO A 72 6.11 -53.64 12.97
CA PRO A 72 5.33 -53.01 11.91
C PRO A 72 5.65 -53.63 10.55
N PRO A 73 4.65 -53.80 9.65
CA PRO A 73 4.87 -54.49 8.38
C PRO A 73 5.73 -53.65 7.43
N GLU A 74 6.69 -54.28 6.74
CA GLU A 74 7.60 -53.64 5.78
C GLU A 74 6.88 -52.90 4.64
N LYS A 75 5.66 -53.33 4.31
CA LYS A 75 4.77 -52.69 3.36
C LYS A 75 3.51 -52.30 4.12
N SER A 76 3.35 -51.02 4.41
CA SER A 76 2.10 -50.51 4.96
C SER A 76 1.00 -50.65 3.92
N CYS A 77 0.39 -51.83 3.83
CA CYS A 77 -0.97 -51.92 3.33
C CYS A 77 -1.81 -51.21 4.39
N ILE A 78 -1.98 -49.90 4.19
CA ILE A 78 -2.90 -49.09 4.97
C ILE A 78 -4.28 -49.62 4.57
N PHE A 79 -4.78 -50.61 5.30
CA PHE A 79 -6.22 -50.83 5.36
C PHE A 79 -6.79 -49.64 6.12
N GLY A 80 -6.91 -48.53 5.40
CA GLY A 80 -7.60 -47.36 5.89
C GLY A 80 -9.03 -47.77 6.11
N TRP A 81 -9.49 -47.63 7.35
CA TRP A 81 -10.91 -47.69 7.71
C TRP A 81 -11.76 -46.70 6.91
N THR A 82 -11.12 -45.86 6.10
CA THR A 82 -11.70 -45.04 5.04
C THR A 82 -10.97 -45.32 3.71
N LYS A 83 -11.68 -45.86 2.71
CA LYS A 83 -11.19 -45.90 1.32
C LYS A 83 -11.03 -44.46 0.80
N LYS A 84 -9.83 -43.89 0.93
CA LYS A 84 -9.37 -42.74 0.13
C LYS A 84 -7.90 -42.92 -0.25
N SER A 85 -7.65 -43.88 -1.14
CA SER A 85 -6.34 -44.08 -1.76
C SER A 85 -6.06 -42.96 -2.78
N LYS A 86 -5.06 -42.12 -2.47
CA LYS A 86 -4.34 -41.24 -3.40
C LYS A 86 -2.84 -41.45 -3.19
N GLU A 87 -2.36 -42.68 -3.41
CA GLU A 87 -1.06 -43.12 -2.90
C GLU A 87 -0.09 -43.67 -3.97
N TYR A 88 -0.05 -43.07 -5.16
CA TYR A 88 1.01 -43.39 -6.15
C TYR A 88 1.92 -42.21 -6.52
N GLN A 89 1.66 -41.00 -6.04
CA GLN A 89 2.48 -39.81 -6.37
C GLN A 89 3.39 -39.31 -5.23
N ARG A 90 3.29 -39.82 -4.00
CA ARG A 90 4.02 -39.27 -2.84
C ARG A 90 5.43 -39.82 -2.64
N ILE A 91 5.75 -40.99 -3.20
CA ILE A 91 7.00 -41.69 -2.88
C ILE A 91 8.20 -40.99 -3.53
N ARG A 92 8.10 -40.52 -4.78
CA ARG A 92 9.21 -39.89 -5.51
C ARG A 92 9.56 -38.47 -5.03
N VAL A 93 8.56 -37.72 -4.54
CA VAL A 93 8.73 -36.33 -4.07
C VAL A 93 9.50 -36.27 -2.74
N ASN A 94 9.49 -37.35 -1.95
CA ASN A 94 10.05 -37.33 -0.61
C ASN A 94 11.57 -37.55 -0.58
N ASP A 95 12.12 -38.32 -1.52
CA ASP A 95 13.57 -38.57 -1.59
C ASP A 95 14.33 -37.34 -2.12
N GLN A 96 13.83 -36.71 -3.18
CA GLN A 96 14.36 -35.43 -3.66
C GLN A 96 14.31 -34.35 -2.58
N ARG A 97 13.23 -34.31 -1.78
CA ARG A 97 13.10 -33.35 -0.67
C ARG A 97 14.11 -33.62 0.45
N LYS A 98 14.44 -34.89 0.73
CA LYS A 98 15.44 -35.26 1.72
C LYS A 98 16.85 -34.91 1.24
N GLU A 99 17.17 -35.20 -0.02
CA GLU A 99 18.44 -34.82 -0.67
C GLU A 99 18.63 -33.31 -0.66
N LEU A 100 17.64 -32.55 -1.13
CA LEU A 100 17.63 -31.09 -1.10
C LEU A 100 17.74 -30.55 0.33
N LYS A 101 17.10 -31.19 1.32
CA LYS A 101 17.24 -30.78 2.72
C LYS A 101 18.67 -31.01 3.21
N SER A 102 19.28 -32.15 2.87
CA SER A 102 20.67 -32.46 3.21
C SER A 102 21.64 -31.44 2.60
N GLU A 103 21.46 -31.15 1.31
CA GLU A 103 22.24 -30.17 0.56
C GLU A 103 22.06 -28.74 1.09
N ILE A 104 20.83 -28.33 1.41
CA ILE A 104 20.59 -27.01 2.04
C ILE A 104 21.22 -26.93 3.43
N MET A 105 21.24 -28.02 4.20
CA MET A 105 21.86 -28.04 5.52
C MET A 105 23.40 -28.04 5.47
N SER A 106 24.01 -28.56 4.40
CA SER A 106 25.46 -28.50 4.20
C SER A 106 25.96 -27.11 3.78
N LEU A 107 25.09 -26.26 3.22
CA LEU A 107 25.40 -24.85 2.94
C LEU A 107 25.67 -24.05 4.21
N HIS A 108 26.46 -22.98 4.10
CA HIS A 108 26.74 -22.07 5.22
C HIS A 108 25.48 -21.35 5.71
N TYR A 109 25.44 -21.00 7.00
CA TYR A 109 24.27 -20.37 7.63
C TYR A 109 23.77 -19.12 6.89
N ARG A 110 24.69 -18.30 6.37
CA ARG A 110 24.34 -17.10 5.59
C ARG A 110 23.58 -17.41 4.31
N ASP A 111 23.94 -18.48 3.60
CA ASP A 111 23.28 -18.87 2.35
C ASP A 111 21.92 -19.50 2.62
N ARG A 112 21.78 -20.25 3.72
CA ARG A 112 20.46 -20.72 4.19
C ARG A 112 19.52 -19.56 4.50
N LEU A 113 20.02 -18.47 5.09
CA LEU A 113 19.24 -17.26 5.33
C LEU A 113 18.83 -16.55 4.02
N ARG A 114 19.72 -16.48 3.03
CA ARG A 114 19.42 -15.94 1.69
C ARG A 114 18.34 -16.76 0.97
N ILE A 115 18.42 -18.09 1.04
CA ILE A 115 17.40 -18.97 0.45
C ILE A 115 16.04 -18.77 1.15
N LYS A 116 16.05 -18.62 2.48
CA LYS A 116 14.84 -18.33 3.26
C LYS A 116 14.22 -16.97 2.92
N SER A 117 15.03 -15.94 2.65
CA SER A 117 14.54 -14.60 2.32
C SER A 117 13.88 -14.53 0.94
N ILE A 118 14.30 -15.35 -0.03
CA ILE A 118 13.64 -15.43 -1.36
C ILE A 118 12.18 -15.87 -1.23
N LYS A 119 11.91 -16.88 -0.39
CA LYS A 119 10.53 -17.34 -0.14
C LYS A 119 9.72 -16.26 0.58
N LYS A 120 10.33 -15.55 1.54
CA LYS A 120 9.69 -14.44 2.24
C LYS A 120 9.32 -13.30 1.27
N ALA A 121 10.21 -12.91 0.36
CA ALA A 121 9.94 -11.88 -0.64
C ALA A 121 8.77 -12.26 -1.57
N LYS A 122 8.71 -13.51 -2.06
CA LYS A 122 7.59 -13.98 -2.90
C LYS A 122 6.27 -14.12 -2.14
N MET A 123 6.32 -14.50 -0.86
CA MET A 123 5.14 -14.66 -0.03
C MET A 123 4.63 -13.30 0.49
N ASP A 124 5.53 -12.35 0.75
CA ASP A 124 5.17 -10.97 1.07
C ASP A 124 4.57 -10.27 -0.16
N SER A 125 5.00 -10.57 -1.39
CA SER A 125 4.37 -10.05 -2.63
C SER A 125 3.00 -10.64 -2.95
N LEU A 126 2.68 -11.84 -2.42
CA LEU A 126 1.40 -12.53 -2.68
C LEU A 126 0.42 -12.47 -1.50
N GLY A 127 0.91 -12.42 -0.27
CA GLY A 127 0.14 -12.48 0.97
C GLY A 127 -0.10 -11.13 1.64
N ARG A 128 0.68 -10.11 1.28
CA ARG A 128 0.34 -8.70 1.50
C ARG A 128 0.35 -8.07 0.13
N SER A 129 -0.81 -7.64 -0.34
CA SER A 129 -0.88 -6.63 -1.40
C SER A 129 -0.24 -5.35 -0.85
N LEU A 130 1.08 -5.34 -0.71
CA LEU A 130 1.87 -4.17 -1.06
C LEU A 130 1.62 -4.08 -2.55
N ILE A 131 0.50 -3.42 -2.86
CA ILE A 131 0.16 -2.80 -4.12
C ILE A 131 1.46 -2.66 -4.89
N SER A 132 1.61 -3.44 -5.95
CA SER A 132 2.71 -3.33 -6.90
C SER A 132 3.03 -1.84 -7.00
N SER A 133 4.26 -1.44 -6.69
CA SER A 133 4.74 -0.04 -6.60
C SER A 133 4.65 0.65 -7.96
N ASN A 134 3.41 0.78 -8.40
CA ASN A 134 2.94 1.34 -9.64
C ASN A 134 2.35 2.68 -9.24
N THR A 135 3.10 3.72 -9.55
CA THR A 135 2.77 5.10 -9.26
C THR A 135 1.39 5.49 -9.81
N LEU A 136 0.91 4.85 -10.88
CA LEU A 136 -0.43 5.06 -11.41
C LEU A 136 -1.54 4.58 -10.45
N PHE A 137 -1.33 3.44 -9.79
CA PHE A 137 -2.32 2.91 -8.86
C PHE A 137 -2.28 3.66 -7.53
N GLU A 138 -1.09 4.00 -7.04
CA GLU A 138 -0.91 4.82 -5.84
C GLU A 138 -1.53 6.22 -6.02
N SER A 139 -1.26 6.88 -7.15
CA SER A 139 -1.87 8.18 -7.45
C SER A 139 -3.39 8.10 -7.60
N ARG A 140 -3.93 7.03 -8.20
CA ARG A 140 -5.36 6.80 -8.24
C ARG A 140 -5.95 6.67 -6.84
N ILE A 141 -5.40 5.80 -6.00
CA ILE A 141 -5.87 5.63 -4.62
C ILE A 141 -5.78 6.91 -3.80
N ALA A 142 -4.75 7.74 -4.01
CA ALA A 142 -4.60 9.01 -3.31
C ALA A 142 -5.64 10.06 -3.74
N LYS A 143 -6.15 10.00 -4.97
CA LYS A 143 -7.14 10.93 -5.51
C LYS A 143 -8.58 10.57 -5.18
N LEU A 144 -8.89 9.30 -4.95
CA LEU A 144 -10.26 8.88 -4.66
C LEU A 144 -10.60 9.19 -3.18
N PRO A 145 -11.78 9.78 -2.91
CA PRO A 145 -12.26 9.97 -1.55
C PRO A 145 -12.50 8.61 -0.89
N LYS A 146 -12.00 8.45 0.35
CA LYS A 146 -12.06 7.20 1.10
C LYS A 146 -13.18 7.27 2.13
N MET A 147 -14.00 6.23 2.20
CA MET A 147 -15.10 6.15 3.16
C MET A 147 -14.73 5.21 4.31
N PRO A 148 -14.83 5.64 5.57
CA PRO A 148 -14.62 4.76 6.71
C PRO A 148 -15.77 3.77 6.83
N LEU A 149 -15.49 2.48 6.66
CA LEU A 149 -16.46 1.40 6.85
C LEU A 149 -16.11 0.66 8.15
N CYS A 150 -16.93 0.82 9.19
CA CYS A 150 -16.80 0.05 10.41
C CYS A 150 -17.58 -1.26 10.27
N LYS A 151 -16.96 -2.41 10.51
CA LYS A 151 -17.63 -3.72 10.40
C LYS A 151 -18.66 -3.95 11.52
N ASP A 152 -18.53 -3.22 12.63
CA ASP A 152 -19.20 -3.53 13.89
C ASP A 152 -20.21 -2.45 14.34
N LYS A 153 -20.39 -1.35 13.60
CA LYS A 153 -21.30 -0.24 13.98
C LYS A 153 -22.22 0.18 12.84
N ILE A 154 -23.41 0.62 13.23
CA ILE A 154 -24.47 1.16 12.35
C ILE A 154 -23.89 2.31 11.52
N PHE A 155 -24.11 2.28 10.21
CA PHE A 155 -23.73 3.30 9.27
C PHE A 155 -24.31 4.66 9.68
N THR A 156 -23.48 5.55 10.18
CA THR A 156 -23.72 6.99 10.18
C THR A 156 -23.30 7.56 8.82
N ASP A 157 -24.03 8.55 8.33
CA ASP A 157 -23.80 9.18 7.01
C ASP A 157 -22.51 10.03 6.98
N TYR A 158 -21.35 9.40 7.09
CA TYR A 158 -20.05 10.07 6.92
C TYR A 158 -19.85 10.60 5.49
N ALA A 159 -20.57 10.02 4.52
CA ALA A 159 -20.50 10.43 3.12
C ALA A 159 -20.95 11.88 2.91
N SER A 160 -22.02 12.33 3.59
CA SER A 160 -22.49 13.72 3.48
C SER A 160 -21.52 14.72 4.11
N ASP A 161 -20.87 14.34 5.20
CA ASP A 161 -19.87 15.19 5.86
C ASP A 161 -18.60 15.33 5.01
N ILE A 162 -18.15 14.23 4.39
CA ILE A 162 -17.03 14.27 3.44
C ILE A 162 -17.41 15.13 2.23
N GLN A 163 -18.60 14.95 1.68
CA GLN A 163 -19.09 15.75 0.55
C GLN A 163 -19.16 17.25 0.90
N ARG A 164 -19.63 17.60 2.12
CA ARG A 164 -19.64 18.98 2.59
C ARG A 164 -18.24 19.58 2.59
N GLY A 165 -17.24 18.86 3.09
CA GLY A 165 -15.85 19.32 3.09
C GLY A 165 -15.24 19.56 1.70
N TYR A 166 -15.69 18.83 0.66
CA TYR A 166 -15.28 19.08 -0.73
C TYR A 166 -15.94 20.30 -1.37
N HIS A 167 -17.13 20.68 -0.91
CA HIS A 167 -17.85 21.86 -1.43
C HIS A 167 -17.40 23.17 -0.79
N VAL A 168 -16.62 23.12 0.29
CA VAL A 168 -16.05 24.33 0.91
C VAL A 168 -15.11 25.03 -0.09
N PRO A 169 -15.28 26.33 -0.35
CA PRO A 169 -14.44 27.06 -1.29
C PRO A 169 -12.97 27.03 -0.85
N LEU A 170 -12.07 26.86 -1.82
CA LEU A 170 -10.64 26.90 -1.56
C LEU A 170 -10.19 28.35 -1.35
N SER A 171 -9.19 28.57 -0.49
CA SER A 171 -8.60 29.89 -0.27
C SER A 171 -7.99 30.52 -1.53
N CYS A 172 -7.63 29.70 -2.52
CA CYS A 172 -7.19 30.18 -3.84
C CYS A 172 -8.31 30.88 -4.61
N ASP A 173 -9.56 30.45 -4.41
CA ASP A 173 -10.73 30.97 -5.13
C ASP A 173 -11.32 32.17 -4.40
N SER A 174 -11.35 32.13 -3.07
CA SER A 174 -11.84 33.23 -2.23
C SER A 174 -10.84 34.38 -2.07
N MET A 175 -9.56 34.14 -2.38
CA MET A 175 -8.44 35.09 -2.19
C MET A 175 -8.29 35.60 -0.74
N GLU A 176 -8.79 34.83 0.22
CA GLU A 176 -8.71 35.15 1.65
C GLU A 176 -8.26 33.94 2.47
N ILE A 177 -7.79 34.23 3.69
CA ILE A 177 -7.45 33.20 4.68
C ILE A 177 -8.76 32.50 5.08
N PRO A 178 -8.77 31.16 5.21
CA PRO A 178 -10.01 30.44 5.52
C PRO A 178 -10.54 30.80 6.91
N ASP A 179 -11.87 30.92 7.01
CA ASP A 179 -12.55 31.09 8.29
C ASP A 179 -12.55 29.78 9.12
N ILE A 180 -12.79 29.91 10.42
CA ILE A 180 -12.83 28.82 11.40
C ILE A 180 -13.86 27.76 10.98
N ASP A 181 -15.02 28.18 10.50
CA ASP A 181 -16.10 27.29 10.07
C ASP A 181 -15.72 26.49 8.81
N SER A 182 -15.21 27.18 7.79
CA SER A 182 -14.68 26.56 6.56
C SER A 182 -13.55 25.56 6.87
N LEU A 183 -12.68 25.90 7.81
CA LEU A 183 -11.56 25.04 8.21
C LEU A 183 -12.04 23.84 9.04
N ARG A 184 -13.08 24.00 9.86
CA ARG A 184 -13.72 22.90 10.61
C ARG A 184 -14.33 21.87 9.66
N GLU A 185 -15.09 22.31 8.66
CA GLU A 185 -15.73 21.40 7.70
C GLU A 185 -14.71 20.61 6.88
N ARG A 186 -13.64 21.28 6.41
CA ARG A 186 -12.57 20.63 5.65
C ARG A 186 -11.74 19.66 6.50
N SER A 187 -11.35 20.07 7.70
CA SER A 187 -10.56 19.22 8.60
C SER A 187 -11.34 17.99 9.09
N LEU A 188 -12.64 18.14 9.32
CA LEU A 188 -13.54 17.02 9.62
C LEU A 188 -13.60 16.04 8.45
N ALA A 189 -13.80 16.51 7.22
CA ALA A 189 -13.82 15.65 6.04
C ALA A 189 -12.50 14.87 5.88
N ILE A 190 -11.35 15.52 6.02
CA ILE A 190 -10.03 14.86 5.95
C ILE A 190 -9.85 13.81 7.06
N ALA A 191 -10.32 14.10 8.28
CA ALA A 191 -10.26 13.16 9.39
C ALA A 191 -11.09 11.90 9.09
N LEU A 192 -12.31 12.05 8.57
CA LEU A 192 -13.17 10.94 8.17
C LEU A 192 -12.56 10.13 7.02
N GLU A 193 -11.99 10.79 6.00
CA GLU A 193 -11.29 10.10 4.89
C GLU A 193 -10.07 9.31 5.36
N SER A 194 -9.41 9.79 6.40
CA SER A 194 -8.26 9.11 7.03
C SER A 194 -8.69 7.93 7.91
N GLY A 195 -10.00 7.73 8.13
CA GLY A 195 -10.55 6.66 8.97
C GLY A 195 -10.78 7.04 10.43
N LEU A 196 -10.63 8.32 10.79
CA LEU A 196 -10.83 8.81 12.15
C LEU A 196 -12.31 9.11 12.40
N ILE A 197 -13.01 8.12 12.94
CA ILE A 197 -14.45 8.18 13.20
C ILE A 197 -14.81 9.10 14.39
N GLY A 198 -13.85 9.42 15.25
CA GLY A 198 -14.05 10.26 16.44
C GLY A 198 -14.31 11.74 16.17
N GLY A 199 -14.30 12.16 14.90
CA GLY A 199 -14.53 13.55 14.51
C GLY A 199 -13.41 14.50 14.94
N LEU A 200 -13.71 15.80 14.85
CA LEU A 200 -12.80 16.88 15.21
C LEU A 200 -13.17 17.45 16.59
N LYS A 201 -12.18 17.63 17.46
CA LYS A 201 -12.38 18.29 18.75
C LYS A 201 -12.52 19.81 18.57
N GLU A 202 -13.34 20.44 19.40
CA GLU A 202 -13.40 21.90 19.54
C GLU A 202 -12.01 22.49 19.87
N GLY A 203 -11.66 23.65 19.30
CA GLY A 203 -10.36 24.29 19.50
C GLY A 203 -9.28 23.93 18.46
N VAL A 204 -9.48 22.86 17.66
CA VAL A 204 -8.49 22.45 16.65
C VAL A 204 -8.43 23.43 15.47
N PRO A 205 -9.56 23.88 14.88
CA PRO A 205 -9.52 24.85 13.79
C PRO A 205 -8.80 26.16 14.15
N GLU A 206 -8.96 26.63 15.38
CA GLU A 206 -8.36 27.86 15.90
C GLU A 206 -6.84 27.75 15.97
N ILE A 207 -6.31 26.60 16.40
CA ILE A 207 -4.86 26.33 16.44
C ILE A 207 -4.29 26.25 15.02
N ILE A 208 -5.00 25.60 14.10
CA ILE A 208 -4.57 25.49 12.69
C ILE A 208 -4.51 26.88 12.06
N LEU A 209 -5.52 27.71 12.28
CA LEU A 209 -5.58 29.08 11.79
C LEU A 209 -4.41 29.93 12.34
N ALA A 210 -4.16 29.85 13.65
CA ALA A 210 -3.02 30.54 14.28
C ALA A 210 -1.66 30.09 13.73
N GLY A 211 -1.50 28.78 13.51
CA GLY A 211 -0.29 28.22 12.88
C GLY A 211 -0.10 28.68 11.44
N LEU A 212 -1.18 28.74 10.66
CA LEU A 212 -1.17 29.23 9.28
C LEU A 212 -0.80 30.71 9.21
N GLU A 213 -1.37 31.56 10.07
CA GLU A 213 -1.01 32.97 10.13
C GLU A 213 0.47 33.17 10.48
N TYR A 214 0.97 32.45 11.49
CA TYR A 214 2.37 32.54 11.87
C TYR A 214 3.29 32.09 10.73
N HIS A 215 2.92 31.00 10.04
CA HIS A 215 3.66 30.51 8.90
C HIS A 215 3.72 31.54 7.76
N LEU A 216 2.59 32.14 7.37
CA LEU A 216 2.55 33.16 6.32
C LEU A 216 3.34 34.42 6.70
N LYS A 217 3.22 34.88 7.96
CA LYS A 217 4.01 36.01 8.48
C LYS A 217 5.51 35.70 8.41
N ASN A 218 5.92 34.49 8.76
CA ASN A 218 7.32 34.07 8.69
C ASN A 218 7.83 33.98 7.24
N VAL A 219 7.05 33.40 6.33
CA VAL A 219 7.36 33.34 4.89
C VAL A 219 7.58 34.75 4.34
N LEU A 220 6.66 35.68 4.59
CA LEU A 220 6.78 37.07 4.14
C LEU A 220 7.99 37.78 4.78
N ALA A 221 8.24 37.57 6.07
CA ALA A 221 9.40 38.15 6.75
C ALA A 221 10.73 37.68 6.13
N ILE A 222 10.86 36.38 5.85
CA ILE A 222 12.04 35.81 5.20
C ILE A 222 12.20 36.36 3.78
N VAL A 223 11.13 36.40 2.99
CA VAL A 223 11.15 36.94 1.63
C VAL A 223 11.60 38.40 1.66
N ILE A 224 10.99 39.25 2.49
CA ILE A 224 11.35 40.66 2.60
C ILE A 224 12.81 40.83 3.04
N ALA A 225 13.26 40.10 4.06
CA ALA A 225 14.61 40.19 4.57
C ALA A 225 15.66 39.79 3.51
N LYS A 226 15.45 38.66 2.82
CA LYS A 226 16.39 38.13 1.82
C LYS A 226 16.44 38.98 0.56
N VAL A 227 15.28 39.38 0.04
CA VAL A 227 15.18 40.17 -1.18
C VAL A 227 15.76 41.58 -0.96
N ARG A 228 15.34 42.27 0.12
CA ARG A 228 15.81 43.63 0.38
C ARG A 228 17.29 43.68 0.70
N PHE A 229 17.81 42.69 1.45
CA PHE A 229 19.24 42.58 1.70
C PHE A 229 20.05 42.29 0.42
N GLN A 230 19.55 41.41 -0.45
CA GLN A 230 20.21 41.09 -1.72
C GLN A 230 20.21 42.29 -2.69
N ASN A 231 19.10 43.01 -2.79
CA ASN A 231 19.00 44.22 -3.62
C ASN A 231 19.93 45.33 -3.08
N PHE A 232 20.04 45.49 -1.77
CA PHE A 232 21.00 46.39 -1.15
C PHE A 232 22.45 46.03 -1.51
N ARG A 233 22.82 44.75 -1.41
CA ARG A 233 24.18 44.28 -1.79
C ARG A 233 24.48 44.45 -3.28
N ARG A 234 23.48 44.28 -4.15
CA ARG A 234 23.63 44.55 -5.60
C ARG A 234 23.85 46.02 -5.87
N SER A 235 23.10 46.93 -5.23
CA SER A 235 23.30 48.39 -5.37
C SER A 235 24.74 48.78 -5.02
N THR A 236 25.22 48.40 -3.83
CA THR A 236 26.56 48.77 -3.36
C THR A 236 27.69 48.18 -4.22
N HIS A 237 27.51 46.96 -4.75
CA HIS A 237 28.50 46.37 -5.65
C HIS A 237 28.55 47.08 -7.01
N THR A 238 27.40 47.44 -7.59
CA THR A 238 27.35 48.22 -8.84
C THR A 238 27.88 49.64 -8.66
N GLU A 239 27.67 50.25 -7.49
CA GLU A 239 28.22 51.57 -7.15
C GLU A 239 29.74 51.54 -7.02
N ASN A 240 30.30 50.50 -6.40
CA ASN A 240 31.75 50.34 -6.31
C ASN A 240 32.37 50.12 -7.70
N LEU A 241 31.81 49.24 -8.53
CA LEU A 241 32.31 49.00 -9.89
C LEU A 241 32.18 50.24 -10.80
N ASN A 242 31.07 50.98 -10.72
CA ASN A 242 30.89 52.21 -11.50
C ASN A 242 31.82 53.35 -11.01
N ASN A 243 32.11 53.42 -9.71
CA ASN A 243 33.09 54.37 -9.17
C ASN A 243 34.52 54.02 -9.57
N PHE A 244 34.85 52.73 -9.78
CA PHE A 244 36.14 52.32 -10.33
C PHE A 244 36.27 52.59 -11.84
N ILE A 245 35.18 52.56 -12.61
CA ILE A 245 35.21 52.68 -14.08
C ILE A 245 35.01 54.14 -14.57
N LEU A 246 34.45 55.05 -13.76
CA LEU A 246 34.30 56.47 -14.13
C LEU A 246 34.78 57.45 -13.05
N PHE A 247 36.09 57.62 -12.92
CA PHE A 247 36.65 58.86 -12.37
C PHE A 247 36.55 59.98 -13.41
N ASN A 248 35.38 60.64 -13.47
CA ASN A 248 35.22 61.89 -14.21
C ASN A 248 34.89 63.01 -13.19
N PRO A 249 35.84 63.90 -12.86
CA PRO A 249 35.71 64.84 -11.73
C PRO A 249 34.64 65.93 -11.93
N ASN A 250 34.04 66.05 -13.12
CA ASN A 250 33.10 67.12 -13.47
C ASN A 250 31.62 66.71 -13.49
N LYS A 251 31.24 65.51 -13.06
CA LYS A 251 29.80 65.16 -12.93
C LYS A 251 29.26 65.63 -11.58
N PRO A 252 28.15 66.40 -11.54
CA PRO A 252 27.52 66.77 -10.28
C PRO A 252 27.15 65.49 -9.52
N LYS A 253 27.47 65.44 -8.23
CA LYS A 253 27.10 64.34 -7.32
C LYS A 253 25.59 64.15 -7.40
N ARG A 254 25.14 63.18 -8.21
CA ARG A 254 23.74 62.81 -8.34
C ARG A 254 23.32 62.32 -6.96
N LYS A 255 22.46 63.08 -6.27
CA LYS A 255 21.85 62.63 -5.01
C LYS A 255 21.20 61.29 -5.30
N GLN A 256 21.79 60.21 -4.78
CA GLN A 256 21.28 58.86 -4.98
C GLN A 256 20.01 58.73 -4.14
N GLU A 257 18.86 58.76 -4.81
CA GLU A 257 17.63 58.30 -4.20
C GLU A 257 17.78 56.80 -3.94
N ILE A 258 17.94 56.43 -2.67
CA ILE A 258 17.73 55.05 -2.24
C ILE A 258 16.31 54.72 -2.70
N LYS A 259 16.17 53.92 -3.77
CA LYS A 259 14.87 53.43 -4.20
C LYS A 259 14.27 52.66 -3.03
N LYS A 260 13.35 53.30 -2.32
CA LYS A 260 12.52 52.64 -1.32
C LYS A 260 11.70 51.62 -2.09
N TYR A 261 12.08 50.35 -2.01
CA TYR A 261 11.30 49.24 -2.54
C TYR A 261 9.99 49.16 -1.74
N SER A 262 8.95 49.84 -2.22
CA SER A 262 7.65 49.96 -1.55
C SER A 262 6.76 48.72 -1.73
N SER A 263 6.93 47.98 -2.83
CA SER A 263 6.16 46.79 -3.15
C SER A 263 7.04 45.55 -3.33
N LEU A 264 6.48 44.39 -3.04
CA LEU A 264 7.07 43.08 -3.31
C LEU A 264 6.58 42.59 -4.66
N THR A 265 7.49 42.11 -5.51
CA THR A 265 7.17 41.56 -6.84
C THR A 265 7.22 40.02 -6.85
N ILE A 266 6.52 39.41 -7.80
CA ILE A 266 6.52 37.94 -7.98
C ILE A 266 7.92 37.39 -8.28
N GLN A 267 8.77 38.17 -8.97
CA GLN A 267 10.16 37.80 -9.25
C GLN A 267 10.99 37.74 -7.98
N GLU A 268 10.77 38.67 -7.05
CA GLU A 268 11.44 38.70 -5.75
C GLU A 268 11.00 37.53 -4.87
N LEU A 269 9.72 37.17 -4.91
CA LEU A 269 9.21 35.96 -4.26
C LEU A 269 9.87 34.71 -4.86
N GLY A 270 9.93 34.59 -6.20
CA GLY A 270 10.62 33.49 -6.88
C GLY A 270 12.10 33.37 -6.51
N LEU A 271 12.82 34.49 -6.40
CA LEU A 271 14.20 34.51 -5.93
C LEU A 271 14.34 34.04 -4.48
N ALA A 272 13.42 34.43 -3.59
CA ALA A 272 13.44 33.97 -2.21
C ALA A 272 13.23 32.44 -2.12
N PHE A 273 12.32 31.88 -2.92
CA PHE A 273 12.12 30.44 -3.05
C PHE A 273 13.36 29.70 -3.59
N GLN A 274 14.13 30.33 -4.49
CA GLN A 274 15.38 29.76 -4.97
C GLN A 274 16.50 29.81 -3.90
N LEU A 275 16.55 30.88 -3.10
CA LEU A 275 17.59 31.08 -2.10
C LEU A 275 17.38 30.22 -0.84
N ALA A 276 16.13 30.00 -0.43
CA ALA A 276 15.80 29.29 0.81
C ALA A 276 14.49 28.47 0.69
N PRO A 277 14.45 27.43 -0.16
CA PRO A 277 13.23 26.66 -0.42
C PRO A 277 12.67 26.00 0.84
N PHE A 278 13.53 25.34 1.62
CA PHE A 278 13.14 24.57 2.80
C PHE A 278 12.79 25.42 4.03
N SER A 279 13.19 26.70 4.05
CA SER A 279 12.81 27.63 5.12
C SER A 279 11.42 28.22 4.91
N LEU A 280 10.87 28.11 3.69
CA LEU A 280 9.59 28.68 3.31
C LEU A 280 8.50 27.61 3.24
N VAL A 281 8.77 26.45 2.63
CA VAL A 281 7.78 25.38 2.44
C VAL A 281 8.44 24.01 2.63
N GLU A 282 7.72 23.09 3.29
CA GLU A 282 8.19 21.72 3.57
C GLU A 282 8.51 20.93 2.30
N THR A 283 7.62 20.99 1.32
CA THR A 283 7.81 20.44 -0.02
C THR A 283 7.86 21.58 -1.02
N PRO A 284 9.06 22.08 -1.38
CA PRO A 284 9.13 23.17 -2.34
C PRO A 284 8.48 22.70 -3.64
N PRO A 285 7.52 23.47 -4.20
CA PRO A 285 6.95 23.12 -5.48
C PRO A 285 8.08 23.05 -6.50
N PRO A 286 7.93 22.24 -7.57
CA PRO A 286 8.93 22.24 -8.63
C PRO A 286 9.13 23.68 -9.08
N ILE A 287 10.37 24.15 -9.03
CA ILE A 287 10.76 25.55 -9.29
C ILE A 287 10.12 26.03 -10.60
N THR A 288 9.98 25.14 -11.58
CA THR A 288 9.29 25.36 -12.85
C THR A 288 7.86 25.85 -12.72
N ARG A 289 7.08 25.46 -11.71
CA ARG A 289 5.71 25.96 -11.50
C ARG A 289 5.69 27.42 -11.09
N ILE A 290 6.62 27.84 -10.23
CA ILE A 290 6.71 29.26 -9.81
C ILE A 290 7.12 30.12 -11.01
N TRP A 291 8.14 29.71 -11.76
CA TRP A 291 8.59 30.46 -12.94
C TRP A 291 7.64 30.35 -14.14
N ALA A 292 6.80 29.33 -14.22
CA ALA A 292 5.74 29.26 -15.23
C ALA A 292 4.69 30.37 -15.05
N THR A 293 4.54 30.90 -13.83
CA THR A 293 3.63 32.03 -13.57
C THR A 293 4.25 33.39 -13.87
N THR A 294 5.58 33.48 -14.03
CA THR A 294 6.25 34.73 -14.40
C THR A 294 6.13 34.95 -15.89
N LEU A 295 5.08 35.64 -16.30
CA LEU A 295 4.94 36.09 -17.68
C LEU A 295 5.97 37.18 -17.96
N THR A 296 6.62 37.12 -19.12
CA THR A 296 7.41 38.25 -19.61
C THR A 296 6.46 39.32 -20.14
N ASN A 297 6.79 40.60 -19.93
CA ASN A 297 5.93 41.72 -20.34
C ASN A 297 5.60 41.76 -21.85
N ASN A 298 6.26 40.93 -22.66
CA ASN A 298 6.08 40.81 -24.10
C ASN A 298 5.46 39.45 -24.49
N ALA A 299 4.55 38.89 -23.68
CA ALA A 299 3.93 37.59 -23.94
C ALA A 299 3.31 37.48 -25.35
N THR A 300 2.76 38.58 -25.88
CA THR A 300 2.22 38.63 -27.25
C THR A 300 3.27 38.54 -28.36
N TYR A 301 4.56 38.79 -28.08
CA TYR A 301 5.62 38.79 -29.10
C TYR A 301 6.38 37.46 -29.18
N GLN A 302 6.41 36.69 -28.08
CA GLN A 302 7.09 35.38 -28.04
C GLN A 302 6.21 34.29 -28.66
N ASP A 303 4.89 34.32 -28.45
CA ASP A 303 3.97 33.32 -29.01
C ASP A 303 3.97 33.35 -30.55
N ASN A 304 3.92 34.53 -31.16
CA ASN A 304 4.01 34.69 -32.62
C ASN A 304 5.34 34.17 -33.20
N LYS A 305 6.44 34.33 -32.47
CA LYS A 305 7.77 33.89 -32.91
C LYS A 305 7.93 32.37 -32.77
N VAL A 306 7.35 31.78 -31.72
CA VAL A 306 7.29 30.33 -31.55
C VAL A 306 6.43 29.71 -32.65
N GLU A 307 5.26 30.27 -32.93
CA GLU A 307 4.41 29.83 -34.05
C GLU A 307 5.11 29.92 -35.41
N GLU A 308 5.79 31.04 -35.70
CA GLU A 308 6.59 31.19 -36.94
C GLU A 308 7.72 30.16 -37.03
N THR A 309 8.42 29.89 -35.91
CA THR A 309 9.49 28.87 -35.91
C THR A 309 8.95 27.47 -36.10
N ILE A 310 7.80 27.13 -35.51
CA ILE A 310 7.13 25.84 -35.69
C ILE A 310 6.66 25.69 -37.15
N LEU A 311 6.09 26.74 -37.74
CA LEU A 311 5.68 26.76 -39.15
C LEU A 311 6.87 26.57 -40.09
N ASN A 312 8.02 27.14 -39.79
CA ASN A 312 9.24 26.97 -40.59
C ASN A 312 9.81 25.55 -40.46
N VAL A 313 9.81 24.96 -39.26
CA VAL A 313 10.24 23.57 -39.04
C VAL A 313 9.30 22.56 -39.72
N ILE A 314 7.99 22.85 -39.74
CA ILE A 314 6.98 22.04 -40.46
C ILE A 314 7.18 22.13 -41.99
N LYS A 315 7.54 23.30 -42.51
CA LYS A 315 7.87 23.48 -43.94
C LYS A 315 9.14 22.72 -44.34
N GLU A 316 10.14 22.69 -43.47
CA GLU A 316 11.41 22.00 -43.74
C GLU A 316 11.28 20.47 -43.62
N ASN A 317 10.37 19.95 -42.81
CA ASN A 317 10.21 18.51 -42.59
C ASN A 317 8.75 18.03 -42.63
N PRO A 318 8.26 17.50 -43.77
CA PRO A 318 6.85 17.10 -43.93
C PRO A 318 6.43 15.90 -43.06
N ARG A 319 7.38 15.12 -42.51
CA ARG A 319 7.10 14.08 -41.50
C ARG A 319 6.72 14.64 -40.14
N CYS A 320 7.18 15.85 -39.78
CA CYS A 320 6.85 16.52 -38.53
C CYS A 320 5.41 17.03 -38.53
N LYS A 321 4.87 17.37 -39.71
CA LYS A 321 3.49 17.84 -39.88
C LYS A 321 2.45 16.88 -39.29
N LYS A 322 2.52 15.59 -39.65
CA LYS A 322 1.58 14.57 -39.14
C LYS A 322 1.68 14.37 -37.62
N ARG A 323 2.86 14.53 -37.03
CA ARG A 323 3.05 14.41 -35.58
C ARG A 323 2.53 15.62 -34.82
N PHE A 324 2.70 16.81 -35.40
CA PHE A 324 2.16 18.05 -34.86
C PHE A 324 0.63 18.09 -34.92
N GLU A 325 0.04 17.66 -36.04
CA GLU A 325 -1.42 17.51 -36.17
C GLU A 325 -1.99 16.51 -35.15
N LEU A 326 -1.31 15.38 -34.91
CA LEU A 326 -1.71 14.45 -33.85
C LEU A 326 -1.59 15.04 -32.44
N ALA A 327 -0.57 15.87 -32.18
CA ALA A 327 -0.38 16.53 -30.90
C ALA A 327 -1.49 17.56 -30.62
N LEU A 328 -1.90 18.32 -31.64
CA LEU A 328 -3.02 19.26 -31.52
C LEU A 328 -4.35 18.53 -31.23
N VAL A 329 -4.62 17.42 -31.91
CA VAL A 329 -5.83 16.61 -31.64
C VAL A 329 -5.78 16.00 -30.23
N LEU A 330 -4.60 15.60 -29.75
CA LEU A 330 -4.43 15.09 -28.39
C LEU A 330 -4.64 16.18 -27.34
N ASP A 331 -4.13 17.39 -27.55
CA ASP A 331 -4.37 18.53 -26.65
C ASP A 331 -5.85 18.92 -26.62
N GLU A 332 -6.55 18.89 -27.77
CA GLU A 332 -7.97 19.18 -27.86
C GLU A 332 -8.82 18.11 -27.13
N LEU A 333 -8.43 16.83 -27.23
CA LEU A 333 -9.07 15.74 -26.48
C LEU A 333 -8.79 15.78 -24.97
N LEU A 334 -7.61 16.28 -24.57
CA LEU A 334 -7.23 16.41 -23.16
C LEU A 334 -7.81 17.67 -22.50
N ALA A 335 -8.05 18.72 -23.27
CA ALA A 335 -8.72 19.94 -22.80
C ALA A 335 -10.24 19.79 -22.70
N GLY A 336 -10.82 18.77 -23.34
CA GLY A 336 -12.26 18.47 -23.36
C GLY A 336 -12.77 17.52 -22.25
N VAL A 337 -12.01 17.32 -21.16
CA VAL A 337 -12.43 16.51 -19.99
C VAL A 337 -12.47 17.35 -18.72
#